data_AF-R8BKS1-F1
#
_entry.id   AF-R8BKS1-F1
#
_cell.length_a   1.000
_cell.length_b   1.000
_cell.length_c   1.000
_cell.angle_alpha   90.00
_cell.angle_beta   90.00
_cell.angle_gamma   90.00
#
_symmetry.space_group_name_H-M   'P 1'
#
loop_
_entity.id
_entity.type
_entity.pdbx_description
1 polymer ?
#
loop_
_entity_poly.entity_id
_entity_poly.type
_entity_poly.pdbx_seq_one_letter_code
_entity_poly.pdbx_strand_id
1 'polypeptide(L)'
;MLTWHLFGGLWIDAVEKEGSLRAELWHYYAEFKNFSFIFNCGGEPWFSYNVHTWSIPVEFKGSIVIFTALLAFARCTRNARLWCQVGLISYFMYICDGWYCAMFCSGMLLCDLDLLAAEGNLPQALASLEKYKEFIFYHMFAIAVYFGGIPSMDQDVETLKKNRGWYYLSYLKPQAVFDYKWFFLFWAATFTVVASSRIWWLKRFFETRFCQYMGRVSYAFYLVHGPVLWIAGDRLYTAVGWGKENSVNHLPWWANSLVLPKTKPMGMELSFMLPHIILLPMTLWTAELVTRFVDEPAVRFAQWCYKKVLNPQAAAPGPSLKA
;
A
#
# COMPACT_ATOMS: atom_id res chain seq x y z
N MET A 1 8.08 2.39 21.43
CA MET A 1 6.94 2.83 22.27
C MET A 1 7.07 2.28 23.69
N LEU A 2 7.11 0.96 23.93
CA LEU A 2 7.48 0.42 25.27
C LEU A 2 8.85 0.92 25.79
N THR A 3 9.70 1.35 24.86
CA THR A 3 10.99 2.04 25.05
C THR A 3 10.90 3.41 25.75
N TRP A 4 9.71 3.91 26.09
CA TRP A 4 9.57 5.11 26.92
C TRP A 4 9.57 4.77 28.41
N HIS A 5 9.08 3.58 28.75
CA HIS A 5 9.12 3.00 30.08
C HIS A 5 10.37 2.14 30.32
N LEU A 6 11.07 1.78 29.25
CA LEU A 6 12.27 0.95 29.24
C LEU A 6 13.37 1.68 28.46
N PHE A 7 14.62 1.73 28.93
CA PHE A 7 15.75 2.38 28.23
C PHE A 7 15.72 3.93 28.15
N GLY A 8 15.37 4.60 29.24
CA GLY A 8 15.74 6.02 29.43
C GLY A 8 14.84 7.07 28.77
N GLY A 9 13.67 6.69 28.23
CA GLY A 9 12.61 7.65 27.92
C GLY A 9 12.81 8.44 26.63
N LEU A 10 13.03 7.76 25.50
CA LEU A 10 13.09 8.42 24.19
C LEU A 10 11.74 9.09 23.85
N TRP A 11 11.71 10.42 23.82
CA TRP A 11 10.51 11.19 23.45
C TRP A 11 10.18 11.08 21.96
N ILE A 12 8.92 10.90 21.60
CA ILE A 12 8.42 10.88 20.21
C ILE A 12 7.16 11.76 20.14
N ASP A 13 7.04 12.58 19.10
CA ASP A 13 5.91 13.53 18.92
C ASP A 13 4.57 12.82 18.67
N ALA A 14 4.59 11.62 18.11
CA ALA A 14 3.41 10.95 17.57
C ALA A 14 2.48 10.27 18.59
N VAL A 15 2.93 10.02 19.83
CA VAL A 15 2.15 9.24 20.82
C VAL A 15 2.33 9.83 22.21
N GLU A 16 1.22 9.95 22.93
CA GLU A 16 1.23 10.35 24.35
C GLU A 16 1.62 9.18 25.24
N LYS A 17 2.44 9.46 26.26
CA LYS A 17 2.94 8.45 27.19
C LYS A 17 1.90 8.13 28.26
N GLU A 18 1.60 6.85 28.47
CA GLU A 18 0.75 6.43 29.59
C GLU A 18 1.43 6.59 30.95
N GLY A 19 0.63 6.65 32.02
CA GLY A 19 1.13 6.86 33.38
C GLY A 19 2.00 5.70 33.92
N SER A 20 1.91 4.49 33.34
CA SER A 20 2.70 3.33 33.76
C SER A 20 2.83 2.29 32.64
N LEU A 21 3.85 1.42 32.73
CA LEU A 21 4.04 0.32 31.77
C LEU A 21 2.81 -0.61 31.69
N ARG A 22 2.13 -0.85 32.82
CA ARG A 22 0.92 -1.68 32.84
C ARG A 22 -0.24 -0.99 32.11
N ALA A 23 -0.38 0.32 32.29
CA ALA A 23 -1.38 1.10 31.58
C ALA A 23 -1.09 1.10 30.07
N GLU A 24 0.17 1.30 29.68
CA GLU A 24 0.62 1.24 28.28
C GLU A 24 0.33 -0.13 27.64
N LEU A 25 0.68 -1.24 28.31
CA LEU A 25 0.40 -2.60 27.81
C LEU A 25 -1.11 -2.87 27.70
N TRP A 26 -1.90 -2.35 28.64
CA TRP A 26 -3.36 -2.47 28.58
C TRP A 26 -3.95 -1.66 27.43
N HIS A 27 -3.48 -0.43 27.25
CA HIS A 27 -3.88 0.44 26.14
C HIS A 27 -3.53 -0.21 24.80
N TYR A 28 -2.29 -0.70 24.64
CA TYR A 28 -1.84 -1.47 23.48
C TYR A 28 -2.78 -2.64 23.17
N TYR A 29 -3.11 -3.46 24.17
CA TYR A 29 -4.01 -4.60 23.98
C TYR A 29 -5.44 -4.17 23.61
N ALA A 30 -5.98 -3.15 24.29
CA ALA A 30 -7.31 -2.65 24.06
C ALA A 30 -7.47 -2.05 22.66
N GLU A 31 -6.44 -1.40 22.14
CA GLU A 31 -6.41 -0.88 20.78
C GLU A 31 -6.17 -2.01 19.76
N PHE A 32 -5.19 -2.89 20.02
CA PHE A 32 -4.86 -4.01 19.14
C PHE A 32 -6.06 -4.96 18.91
N LYS A 33 -6.83 -5.29 19.96
CA LYS A 33 -8.00 -6.16 19.81
C LYS A 33 -9.04 -5.56 18.85
N ASN A 34 -9.26 -4.24 18.93
CA ASN A 34 -10.21 -3.54 18.07
C ASN A 34 -9.68 -3.41 16.64
N PHE A 35 -8.39 -3.08 16.51
CA PHE A 35 -7.68 -2.99 15.23
C PHE A 35 -7.65 -4.33 14.49
N SER A 36 -7.42 -5.44 15.21
CA SER A 36 -7.40 -6.80 14.65
C SER A 36 -8.78 -7.34 14.25
N PHE A 37 -9.87 -6.72 14.73
CA PHE A 37 -11.21 -7.15 14.41
C PHE A 37 -11.67 -6.56 13.06
N ILE A 38 -11.72 -7.41 12.04
CA ILE A 38 -11.95 -6.98 10.66
C ILE A 38 -13.32 -6.34 10.41
N PHE A 39 -14.35 -6.77 11.14
CA PHE A 39 -15.71 -6.23 10.99
C PHE A 39 -15.98 -5.06 11.95
N ASN A 40 -14.93 -4.41 12.44
CA ASN A 40 -15.09 -3.20 13.22
C ASN A 40 -15.72 -2.10 12.36
N CYS A 41 -16.83 -1.53 12.85
CA CYS A 41 -17.62 -0.50 12.17
C CYS A 41 -17.36 0.92 12.70
N GLY A 42 -16.41 1.11 13.63
CA GLY A 42 -16.10 2.41 14.20
C GLY A 42 -14.78 2.48 14.97
N GLY A 43 -14.43 3.66 15.45
CA GLY A 43 -13.12 3.94 16.05
C GLY A 43 -12.07 4.35 15.02
N GLU A 44 -10.84 4.57 15.48
CA GLU A 44 -9.75 4.99 14.59
C GLU A 44 -9.31 3.84 13.68
N PRO A 45 -9.10 4.10 12.37
CA PRO A 45 -8.73 3.06 11.42
C PRO A 45 -7.23 2.70 11.49
N TRP A 46 -6.44 3.42 12.28
CA TRP A 46 -5.02 3.20 12.47
C TRP A 46 -4.71 2.72 13.89
N PHE A 47 -3.54 2.11 14.03
CA PHE A 47 -2.99 1.71 15.32
C PHE A 47 -2.00 2.79 15.79
N SER A 48 -2.25 3.42 16.93
CA SER A 48 -1.50 4.58 17.43
C SER A 48 -0.01 4.29 17.57
N TYR A 49 0.35 3.05 17.93
CA TYR A 49 1.74 2.61 18.06
C TYR A 49 2.49 2.53 16.73
N ASN A 50 1.78 2.38 15.61
CA ASN A 50 2.32 2.49 14.25
C ASN A 50 1.18 2.78 13.27
N VAL A 51 0.94 4.06 12.99
CA VAL A 51 -0.17 4.47 12.13
C VAL A 51 -0.10 3.86 10.73
N HIS A 52 1.10 3.50 10.25
CA HIS A 52 1.30 2.90 8.94
C HIS A 52 0.79 1.47 8.84
N THR A 53 0.40 0.81 9.95
CA THR A 53 -0.22 -0.51 9.88
C THR A 53 -1.69 -0.46 9.43
N TRP A 54 -2.29 0.72 9.26
CA TRP A 54 -3.69 0.89 8.84
C TRP A 54 -4.07 0.11 7.57
N SER A 55 -3.12 -0.15 6.67
CA SER A 55 -3.38 -0.92 5.44
C SER A 55 -3.65 -2.40 5.72
N ILE A 56 -3.09 -2.97 6.79
CA ILE A 56 -3.22 -4.40 7.13
C ILE A 56 -4.70 -4.85 7.26
N PRO A 57 -5.57 -4.20 8.07
CA PRO A 57 -6.97 -4.59 8.14
C PRO A 57 -7.71 -4.39 6.82
N VAL A 58 -7.33 -3.38 6.03
CA VAL A 58 -7.91 -3.14 4.69
C VAL A 58 -7.53 -4.24 3.72
N GLU A 59 -6.25 -4.65 3.71
CA GLU A 59 -5.73 -5.76 2.92
C GLU A 59 -6.37 -7.09 3.31
N PHE A 60 -6.61 -7.29 4.61
CA PHE A 60 -7.30 -8.48 5.09
C PHE A 60 -8.77 -8.50 4.65
N LYS A 61 -9.48 -7.36 4.66
CA LYS A 61 -10.84 -7.23 4.09
C LYS A 61 -10.85 -7.59 2.61
N GLY A 62 -9.94 -7.03 1.82
CA GLY A 62 -9.77 -7.36 0.41
C GLY A 62 -9.52 -8.86 0.19
N SER A 63 -8.67 -9.47 1.02
CA SER A 63 -8.36 -10.90 0.94
C SER A 63 -9.58 -11.79 1.22
N ILE A 64 -10.43 -11.44 2.19
CA ILE A 64 -11.69 -12.15 2.44
C ILE A 64 -12.64 -12.02 1.25
N VAL A 65 -12.72 -10.84 0.64
CA VAL A 65 -13.54 -10.63 -0.57
C VAL A 65 -13.05 -11.54 -1.71
N ILE A 66 -11.75 -11.62 -1.96
CA ILE A 66 -11.20 -12.54 -2.97
C ILE A 66 -11.48 -14.00 -2.63
N PHE A 67 -11.21 -14.40 -1.38
CA PHE A 67 -11.44 -15.78 -0.95
C PHE A 67 -12.90 -16.22 -1.15
N THR A 68 -13.84 -15.38 -0.73
CA THR A 68 -15.27 -15.66 -0.87
C THR A 68 -15.74 -15.59 -2.33
N ALA A 69 -15.24 -14.63 -3.12
CA ALA A 69 -15.54 -14.53 -4.56
C ALA A 69 -15.05 -15.76 -5.34
N LEU A 70 -13.82 -16.24 -5.06
CA LEU A 70 -13.29 -17.45 -5.70
C LEU A 70 -14.14 -18.68 -5.40
N LEU A 71 -14.60 -18.85 -4.17
CA LEU A 71 -15.53 -19.93 -3.80
C LEU A 71 -16.88 -19.79 -4.50
N ALA A 72 -17.46 -18.58 -4.52
CA ALA A 72 -18.75 -18.32 -5.14
C ALA A 72 -18.72 -18.54 -6.66
N PHE A 73 -17.60 -18.19 -7.32
CA PHE A 73 -17.46 -18.27 -8.78
C PHE A 73 -16.86 -19.59 -9.27
N ALA A 74 -16.51 -20.52 -8.38
CA ALA A 74 -15.82 -21.76 -8.71
C ALA A 74 -16.55 -22.64 -9.75
N ARG A 75 -17.88 -22.54 -9.81
CA ARG A 75 -18.74 -23.30 -10.75
C ARG A 75 -19.31 -22.45 -11.88
N CYS A 76 -18.98 -21.16 -11.94
CA CYS A 76 -19.42 -20.28 -13.01
C CYS A 76 -18.72 -20.63 -14.33
N THR A 77 -19.43 -20.43 -15.44
CA THR A 77 -18.80 -20.46 -16.77
C THR A 77 -17.79 -19.32 -16.89
N ARG A 78 -16.80 -19.45 -17.78
CA ARG A 78 -15.74 -18.43 -17.99
C ARG A 78 -16.30 -17.01 -18.09
N ASN A 79 -17.24 -16.78 -19.02
CA ASN A 79 -17.77 -15.43 -19.25
C ASN A 79 -18.63 -14.93 -18.08
N ALA A 80 -19.42 -15.81 -17.45
CA ALA A 80 -20.21 -15.42 -16.28
C ALA A 80 -19.30 -15.00 -15.13
N ARG A 81 -18.22 -15.75 -14.87
CA ARG A 81 -17.21 -15.43 -13.86
C ARG A 81 -16.57 -14.06 -14.10
N LEU A 82 -16.12 -13.78 -15.32
CA LEU A 82 -15.54 -12.47 -15.66
C LEU A 82 -16.55 -11.33 -15.46
N TRP A 83 -17.80 -11.51 -15.89
CA TRP A 83 -18.85 -10.51 -15.65
C TRP A 83 -19.17 -10.31 -14.17
N CYS A 84 -19.15 -11.37 -13.36
CA CYS A 84 -19.30 -11.26 -11.91
C CYS A 84 -18.15 -10.47 -11.27
N GLN A 85 -16.91 -10.70 -11.70
CA GLN A 85 -15.75 -9.94 -11.22
C GLN A 85 -15.85 -8.45 -11.60
N VAL A 86 -16.18 -8.15 -12.86
CA VAL A 86 -16.44 -6.77 -13.31
C VAL A 86 -17.60 -6.15 -12.53
N GLY A 87 -18.67 -6.92 -12.29
CA GLY A 87 -19.80 -6.50 -11.47
C GLY A 87 -19.41 -6.14 -10.04
N LEU A 88 -18.54 -6.94 -9.40
CA LEU A 88 -18.01 -6.63 -8.07
C LEU A 88 -17.15 -5.38 -8.06
N ILE A 89 -16.25 -5.20 -9.04
CA ILE A 89 -15.44 -3.99 -9.18
C ILE A 89 -16.35 -2.77 -9.31
N SER A 90 -17.35 -2.84 -10.18
CA SER A 90 -18.31 -1.75 -10.40
C SER A 90 -19.13 -1.47 -9.14
N TYR A 91 -19.60 -2.50 -8.45
CA TYR A 91 -20.34 -2.36 -7.19
C TYR A 91 -19.49 -1.66 -6.12
N PHE A 92 -18.27 -2.13 -5.89
CA PHE A 92 -17.38 -1.56 -4.88
C PHE A 92 -16.86 -0.16 -5.21
N MET A 93 -16.84 0.24 -6.48
CA MET A 93 -16.35 1.56 -6.89
C MET A 93 -17.47 2.59 -7.06
N TYR A 94 -18.61 2.18 -7.61
CA TYR A 94 -19.67 3.12 -8.01
C TYR A 94 -20.89 3.09 -7.08
N ILE A 95 -21.08 2.02 -6.30
CA ILE A 95 -22.25 1.84 -5.43
C ILE A 95 -21.84 1.92 -3.94
N CYS A 96 -20.75 1.24 -3.56
CA CYS A 96 -20.20 1.29 -2.21
C CYS A 96 -18.95 2.17 -2.14
N ASP A 97 -18.63 2.69 -0.95
CA ASP A 97 -17.29 3.23 -0.67
C ASP A 97 -16.30 2.08 -0.41
N GLY A 98 -16.12 1.22 -1.42
CA GLY A 98 -15.37 -0.03 -1.36
C GLY A 98 -14.12 -0.01 -2.22
N TRP A 99 -13.51 1.16 -2.44
CA TRP A 99 -12.39 1.34 -3.39
C TRP A 99 -11.25 0.31 -3.22
N TYR A 100 -10.95 -0.10 -1.98
CA TYR A 100 -9.95 -1.12 -1.67
C TYR A 100 -10.40 -2.52 -2.13
N CYS A 101 -11.65 -2.91 -1.90
CA CYS A 101 -12.22 -4.15 -2.43
C CYS A 101 -12.21 -4.14 -3.96
N ALA A 102 -12.49 -3.01 -4.60
CA ALA A 102 -12.41 -2.88 -6.05
C ALA A 102 -10.98 -3.12 -6.56
N MET A 103 -9.94 -2.57 -5.90
CA MET A 103 -8.53 -2.83 -6.25
C MET A 103 -8.17 -4.31 -6.17
N PHE A 104 -8.60 -5.00 -5.10
CA PHE A 104 -8.38 -6.44 -4.95
C PHE A 104 -9.11 -7.22 -6.06
N CYS A 105 -10.39 -6.94 -6.29
CA CYS A 105 -11.17 -7.59 -7.35
C CYS A 105 -10.60 -7.33 -8.75
N SER A 106 -10.04 -6.14 -8.99
CA SER A 106 -9.29 -5.82 -10.21
C SER A 106 -8.08 -6.73 -10.37
N GLY A 107 -7.27 -6.91 -9.32
CA GLY A 107 -6.16 -7.86 -9.33
C GLY A 107 -6.59 -9.30 -9.63
N MET A 108 -7.70 -9.76 -9.04
CA MET A 108 -8.29 -11.08 -9.35
C MET A 108 -8.71 -11.18 -10.82
N LEU A 109 -9.35 -10.16 -11.38
CA LEU A 109 -9.74 -10.12 -12.79
C LEU A 109 -8.52 -10.14 -13.72
N LEU A 110 -7.48 -9.36 -13.42
CA LEU A 110 -6.25 -9.35 -14.21
C LEU A 110 -5.58 -10.73 -14.21
N CYS A 111 -5.52 -11.39 -13.05
CA CYS A 111 -4.98 -12.74 -12.94
C CYS A 111 -5.77 -13.76 -13.77
N ASP A 112 -7.11 -13.74 -13.70
CA ASP A 112 -7.98 -14.62 -14.49
C ASP A 112 -7.78 -14.39 -16.01
N LEU A 113 -7.68 -13.13 -16.44
CA LEU A 113 -7.41 -12.77 -17.83
C LEU A 113 -6.00 -13.21 -18.29
N ASP A 114 -4.97 -13.07 -17.46
CA ASP A 114 -3.61 -13.51 -17.79
C ASP A 114 -3.53 -15.05 -17.91
N LEU A 115 -4.21 -15.79 -17.04
CA LEU A 115 -4.32 -17.26 -17.14
C LEU A 115 -5.06 -17.68 -18.41
N LEU A 116 -6.20 -17.05 -18.72
CA LEU A 116 -6.93 -17.30 -19.96
C LEU A 116 -6.11 -16.95 -21.21
N ALA A 117 -5.28 -15.90 -21.15
CA ALA A 117 -4.38 -15.54 -22.24
C ALA A 117 -3.29 -16.60 -22.45
N ALA A 118 -2.72 -17.14 -21.37
CA ALA A 118 -1.73 -18.21 -21.43
C ALA A 118 -2.30 -19.50 -22.04
N GLU A 119 -3.59 -19.78 -21.81
CA GLU A 119 -4.31 -20.92 -22.39
C GLU A 119 -4.89 -20.66 -23.79
N GLY A 120 -4.73 -19.46 -24.36
CA GLY A 120 -5.34 -19.09 -25.65
C GLY A 120 -6.87 -19.02 -25.62
N ASN A 121 -7.46 -18.84 -24.43
CA ASN A 121 -8.89 -18.92 -24.16
C ASN A 121 -9.51 -17.56 -23.76
N LEU A 122 -8.92 -16.45 -24.22
CA LEU A 122 -9.45 -15.11 -23.98
C LEU A 122 -10.84 -14.92 -24.60
N PRO A 123 -11.70 -14.09 -23.99
CA PRO A 123 -12.94 -13.66 -24.63
C PRO A 123 -12.66 -13.01 -26.00
N GLN A 124 -13.49 -13.34 -27.00
CA GLN A 124 -13.29 -12.87 -28.38
C GLN A 124 -13.15 -11.35 -28.51
N ALA A 125 -13.89 -10.59 -27.69
CA ALA A 125 -13.84 -9.13 -27.67
C ALA A 125 -12.48 -8.59 -27.17
N LEU A 126 -11.79 -9.31 -26.28
CA LEU A 126 -10.45 -8.93 -25.83
C LEU A 126 -9.39 -9.43 -26.80
N ALA A 127 -9.57 -10.63 -27.36
CA ALA A 127 -8.67 -11.17 -28.39
C ALA A 127 -8.61 -10.26 -29.63
N SER A 128 -9.73 -9.68 -30.06
CA SER A 128 -9.75 -8.75 -31.20
C SER A 128 -8.96 -7.46 -30.96
N LEU A 129 -8.72 -7.08 -29.69
CA LEU A 129 -7.92 -5.90 -29.33
C LEU A 129 -6.41 -6.17 -29.40
N GLU A 130 -5.98 -7.42 -29.61
CA GLU A 130 -4.55 -7.77 -29.68
C GLU A 130 -3.80 -6.94 -30.74
N LYS A 131 -4.46 -6.67 -31.87
CA LYS A 131 -4.01 -5.77 -32.95
C LYS A 131 -3.52 -4.40 -32.45
N TYR A 132 -4.16 -3.89 -31.39
CA TYR A 132 -3.94 -2.55 -30.86
C TYR A 132 -3.22 -2.55 -29.50
N LYS A 133 -2.65 -3.69 -29.10
CA LYS A 133 -2.11 -3.89 -27.74
C LYS A 133 -1.08 -2.85 -27.34
N GLU A 134 -0.16 -2.49 -28.24
CA GLU A 134 0.87 -1.48 -27.93
C GLU A 134 0.23 -0.13 -27.65
N PHE A 135 -0.63 0.33 -28.56
CA PHE A 135 -1.37 1.58 -28.38
C PHE A 135 -2.12 1.58 -27.05
N ILE A 136 -2.88 0.52 -26.74
CA ILE A 136 -3.65 0.41 -25.50
C ILE A 136 -2.74 0.50 -24.27
N PHE A 137 -1.67 -0.30 -24.19
CA PHE A 137 -0.83 -0.36 -23.00
C PHE A 137 -0.03 0.93 -22.77
N TYR A 138 0.46 1.60 -23.82
CA TYR A 138 1.12 2.89 -23.67
C TYR A 138 0.16 3.99 -23.18
N HIS A 139 -1.09 3.99 -23.64
CA HIS A 139 -2.10 4.95 -23.15
C HIS A 139 -2.53 4.63 -21.72
N MET A 140 -2.71 3.35 -21.38
CA MET A 140 -2.94 2.93 -20.00
C MET A 140 -1.80 3.39 -19.09
N PHE A 141 -0.54 3.24 -19.51
CA PHE A 141 0.61 3.71 -18.74
C PHE A 141 0.62 5.24 -18.59
N ALA A 142 0.36 6.00 -19.65
CA ALA A 142 0.30 7.46 -19.58
C ALA A 142 -0.81 7.93 -18.64
N ILE A 143 -2.00 7.32 -18.71
CA ILE A 143 -3.11 7.58 -17.79
C ILE A 143 -2.72 7.19 -16.37
N ALA A 144 -2.03 6.06 -16.18
CA ALA A 144 -1.60 5.59 -14.87
C ALA A 144 -0.65 6.57 -14.19
N VAL A 145 0.35 7.06 -14.90
CA VAL A 145 1.30 8.07 -14.40
C VAL A 145 0.56 9.37 -14.06
N TYR A 146 -0.37 9.79 -14.92
CA TYR A 146 -1.14 11.02 -14.70
C TYR A 146 -2.09 10.91 -13.49
N PHE A 147 -2.87 9.83 -13.42
CA PHE A 147 -3.80 9.58 -12.30
C PHE A 147 -3.08 9.27 -10.99
N GLY A 148 -1.90 8.66 -11.03
CA GLY A 148 -1.05 8.45 -9.86
C GLY A 148 -0.56 9.77 -9.24
N GLY A 149 -0.52 10.84 -10.03
CA GLY A 149 -0.19 12.21 -9.58
C GLY A 149 -1.39 13.03 -9.11
N ILE A 150 -2.51 12.39 -8.73
CA ILE A 150 -3.70 13.08 -8.21
C ILE A 150 -3.37 14.00 -7.03
N PRO A 151 -3.72 15.30 -7.07
CA PRO A 151 -3.61 16.18 -5.91
C PRO A 151 -4.48 15.65 -4.77
N SER A 152 -3.90 15.44 -3.59
CA SER A 152 -4.58 14.79 -2.47
C SER A 152 -4.51 15.60 -1.18
N MET A 153 -4.60 16.93 -1.29
CA MET A 153 -4.47 17.84 -0.14
C MET A 153 -5.67 17.74 0.81
N ASP A 154 -6.86 17.50 0.28
CA ASP A 154 -8.12 17.38 1.01
C ASP A 154 -9.05 16.38 0.30
N GLN A 155 -10.27 16.25 0.83
CA GLN A 155 -11.35 15.44 0.24
C GLN A 155 -12.36 16.29 -0.54
N ASP A 156 -12.13 17.60 -0.69
CA ASP A 156 -13.05 18.51 -1.36
C ASP A 156 -12.82 18.50 -2.88
N VAL A 157 -13.85 18.10 -3.62
CA VAL A 157 -13.83 18.04 -5.09
C VAL A 157 -13.69 19.45 -5.69
N GLU A 158 -14.15 20.50 -5.01
CA GLU A 158 -13.98 21.88 -5.48
C GLU A 158 -12.50 22.31 -5.45
N THR A 159 -11.72 21.82 -4.48
CA THR A 159 -10.26 22.01 -4.49
C THR A 159 -9.65 21.30 -5.69
N LEU A 160 -10.07 20.06 -5.99
CA LEU A 160 -9.59 19.33 -7.17
C LEU A 160 -9.88 20.11 -8.47
N LYS A 161 -11.07 20.70 -8.61
CA LYS A 161 -11.45 21.50 -9.80
C LYS A 161 -10.54 22.70 -10.05
N LYS A 162 -10.03 23.34 -9.00
CA LYS A 162 -9.11 24.49 -9.11
C LYS A 162 -7.73 24.10 -9.63
N ASN A 163 -7.35 22.83 -9.54
CA ASN A 163 -6.06 22.36 -10.02
C ASN A 163 -6.03 22.24 -11.54
N ARG A 164 -4.98 22.79 -12.16
CA ARG A 164 -4.80 22.76 -13.63
C ARG A 164 -4.71 21.30 -14.10
N GLY A 165 -5.50 20.94 -15.12
CA GLY A 165 -5.57 19.58 -15.66
C GLY A 165 -6.60 18.66 -14.97
N TRP A 166 -7.19 19.07 -13.85
CA TRP A 166 -8.10 18.22 -13.07
C TRP A 166 -9.58 18.62 -13.13
N TYR A 167 -9.88 19.80 -13.70
CA TYR A 167 -11.25 20.32 -13.80
C TYR A 167 -12.24 19.30 -14.38
N TYR A 168 -11.99 18.80 -15.59
CA TYR A 168 -12.90 17.84 -16.23
C TYR A 168 -12.91 16.46 -15.56
N LEU A 169 -11.76 16.04 -15.02
CA LEU A 169 -11.66 14.75 -14.35
C LEU A 169 -12.42 14.72 -13.03
N SER A 170 -12.55 15.86 -12.35
CA SER A 170 -13.32 15.99 -11.11
C SER A 170 -14.77 15.48 -11.25
N TYR A 171 -15.35 15.55 -12.46
CA TYR A 171 -16.70 15.08 -12.75
C TYR A 171 -16.81 13.55 -12.92
N LEU A 172 -15.69 12.84 -13.09
CA LEU A 172 -15.67 11.38 -13.21
C LEU A 172 -15.81 10.67 -11.86
N LYS A 173 -15.57 11.38 -10.77
CA LYS A 173 -15.62 10.85 -9.41
C LYS A 173 -17.03 10.33 -9.10
N PRO A 174 -17.20 9.03 -8.77
CA PRO A 174 -18.50 8.51 -8.39
C PRO A 174 -18.95 9.08 -7.04
N GLN A 175 -20.26 9.11 -6.81
CA GLN A 175 -20.82 9.55 -5.53
C GLN A 175 -20.32 8.68 -4.37
N ALA A 176 -20.19 7.36 -4.59
CA ALA A 176 -19.92 6.37 -3.55
C ALA A 176 -18.55 6.52 -2.87
N VAL A 177 -17.48 6.81 -3.61
CA VAL A 177 -16.14 6.96 -3.02
C VAL A 177 -16.04 8.33 -2.35
N PHE A 178 -15.92 8.40 -1.02
CA PHE A 178 -15.93 9.71 -0.35
C PHE A 178 -14.67 10.53 -0.66
N ASP A 179 -13.49 9.93 -0.51
CA ASP A 179 -12.22 10.55 -0.86
C ASP A 179 -11.90 10.31 -2.34
N TYR A 180 -12.04 11.37 -3.14
CA TYR A 180 -11.93 11.32 -4.60
C TYR A 180 -10.60 10.73 -5.09
N LYS A 181 -9.52 10.81 -4.30
CA LYS A 181 -8.20 10.34 -4.73
C LYS A 181 -8.22 8.83 -4.99
N TRP A 182 -8.97 8.06 -4.19
CA TRP A 182 -9.00 6.61 -4.31
C TRP A 182 -9.60 6.12 -5.62
N PHE A 183 -10.53 6.89 -6.20
CA PHE A 183 -11.06 6.60 -7.53
C PHE A 183 -9.97 6.66 -8.60
N PHE A 184 -9.17 7.74 -8.61
CA PHE A 184 -8.09 7.88 -9.59
C PHE A 184 -6.94 6.91 -9.30
N LEU A 185 -6.59 6.70 -8.03
CA LEU A 185 -5.56 5.74 -7.63
C LEU A 185 -5.94 4.29 -7.97
N PHE A 186 -7.22 3.93 -7.96
CA PHE A 186 -7.67 2.61 -8.42
C PHE A 186 -7.32 2.38 -9.89
N TRP A 187 -7.65 3.33 -10.76
CA TRP A 187 -7.32 3.26 -12.18
C TRP A 187 -5.82 3.32 -12.40
N ALA A 188 -5.10 4.19 -11.67
CA ALA A 188 -3.66 4.30 -11.74
C ALA A 188 -2.96 2.99 -11.38
N ALA A 189 -3.35 2.36 -10.27
CA ALA A 189 -2.80 1.09 -9.81
C ALA A 189 -3.09 -0.03 -10.82
N THR A 190 -4.35 -0.18 -11.23
CA THR A 190 -4.77 -1.20 -12.20
C THR A 190 -3.99 -1.08 -13.51
N PHE A 191 -3.92 0.13 -14.07
CA PHE A 191 -3.22 0.36 -15.33
C PHE A 191 -1.70 0.23 -15.21
N THR A 192 -1.11 0.61 -14.08
CA THR A 192 0.32 0.41 -13.81
C THR A 192 0.66 -1.08 -13.81
N VAL A 193 -0.12 -1.90 -13.10
CA VAL A 193 0.10 -3.36 -13.04
C VAL A 193 0.02 -3.97 -14.44
N VAL A 194 -1.03 -3.65 -15.20
CA VAL A 194 -1.18 -4.16 -16.58
C VAL A 194 -0.07 -3.69 -17.51
N ALA A 195 0.26 -2.40 -17.49
CA ALA A 195 1.27 -1.85 -18.39
C ALA A 195 2.68 -2.37 -18.07
N SER A 196 3.00 -2.55 -16.79
CA SER A 196 4.34 -2.97 -16.34
C SER A 196 4.79 -4.32 -16.88
N SER A 197 3.86 -5.26 -17.08
CA SER A 197 4.17 -6.60 -17.60
C SER A 197 4.17 -6.68 -19.12
N ARG A 198 3.57 -5.69 -19.81
CA ARG A 198 3.32 -5.71 -21.26
C ARG A 198 4.21 -4.75 -22.06
N ILE A 199 4.71 -3.68 -21.44
CA ILE A 199 5.66 -2.76 -22.07
C ILE A 199 7.09 -3.25 -21.82
N TRP A 200 7.81 -3.59 -22.90
CA TRP A 200 9.10 -4.31 -22.81
C TRP A 200 10.17 -3.58 -21.99
N TRP A 201 10.33 -2.26 -22.15
CA TRP A 201 11.36 -1.50 -21.44
C TRP A 201 10.98 -1.28 -19.97
N LEU A 202 9.68 -1.15 -19.69
CA LEU A 202 9.15 -0.97 -18.36
C LEU A 202 9.31 -2.27 -17.56
N LYS A 203 8.97 -3.40 -18.18
CA LYS A 203 9.25 -4.74 -17.66
C LYS A 203 10.73 -4.91 -17.35
N ARG A 204 11.61 -4.61 -18.32
CA ARG A 204 13.06 -4.71 -18.15
C ARG A 204 13.58 -3.84 -16.99
N PHE A 205 13.02 -2.65 -16.80
CA PHE A 205 13.37 -1.77 -15.68
C PHE A 205 12.97 -2.36 -14.34
N PHE A 206 11.72 -2.81 -14.19
CA PHE A 206 11.23 -3.40 -12.94
C PHE A 206 11.84 -4.78 -12.63
N GLU A 207 12.35 -5.50 -13.63
CA GLU A 207 13.09 -6.75 -13.46
C GLU A 207 14.59 -6.54 -13.14
N THR A 208 15.06 -5.29 -13.00
CA THR A 208 16.42 -5.04 -12.52
C THR A 208 16.60 -5.53 -11.08
N ARG A 209 17.83 -5.96 -10.73
CA ARG A 209 18.16 -6.43 -9.37
C ARG A 209 17.81 -5.41 -8.28
N PHE A 210 17.99 -4.12 -8.59
CA PHE A 210 17.65 -3.04 -7.67
C PHE A 210 16.14 -2.96 -7.44
N CYS A 211 15.32 -2.92 -8.49
CA CYS A 211 13.86 -2.90 -8.35
C CYS A 211 13.32 -4.15 -7.67
N GLN A 212 13.87 -5.33 -7.98
CA GLN A 212 13.49 -6.58 -7.31
C GLN A 212 13.88 -6.59 -5.83
N TYR A 213 15.04 -6.05 -5.47
CA TYR A 213 15.43 -5.85 -4.07
C TYR A 213 14.45 -4.91 -3.36
N MET A 214 14.16 -3.75 -3.94
CA MET A 214 13.21 -2.78 -3.41
C MET A 214 11.81 -3.38 -3.27
N GLY A 215 11.38 -4.21 -4.22
CA GLY A 215 10.13 -4.96 -4.16
C GLY A 215 10.09 -5.92 -2.97
N ARG A 216 11.15 -6.70 -2.75
CA ARG A 216 11.24 -7.65 -1.63
C ARG A 216 11.13 -6.97 -0.26
N VAL A 217 11.75 -5.80 -0.08
CA VAL A 217 11.74 -5.08 1.21
C VAL A 217 10.61 -4.06 1.33
N SER A 218 9.82 -3.85 0.28
CA SER A 218 8.85 -2.75 0.16
C SER A 218 7.85 -2.67 1.31
N TYR A 219 7.29 -3.81 1.71
CA TYR A 219 6.32 -3.89 2.80
C TYR A 219 6.95 -3.49 4.14
N ALA A 220 8.08 -4.09 4.50
CA ALA A 220 8.81 -3.73 5.72
C ALA A 220 9.29 -2.28 5.70
N PHE A 221 9.77 -1.80 4.54
CA PHE A 221 10.18 -0.41 4.33
C PHE A 221 9.02 0.56 4.60
N TYR A 222 7.83 0.26 4.11
CA TYR A 222 6.61 1.01 4.41
C TYR A 222 6.24 0.97 5.90
N LEU A 223 6.43 -0.15 6.60
CA LEU A 223 6.08 -0.22 8.02
C LEU A 223 7.08 0.50 8.94
N VAL A 224 8.37 0.48 8.61
CA VAL A 224 9.43 0.98 9.51
C VAL A 224 9.79 2.44 9.28
N HIS A 225 9.42 3.04 8.14
CA HIS A 225 9.79 4.44 7.87
C HIS A 225 9.25 5.41 8.93
N GLY A 226 8.00 5.24 9.38
CA GLY A 226 7.42 6.06 10.46
C GLY A 226 8.22 5.97 11.76
N PRO A 227 8.40 4.77 12.35
CA PRO A 227 9.25 4.59 13.52
C PRO A 227 10.67 5.13 13.38
N VAL A 228 11.32 4.95 12.22
CA VAL A 228 12.66 5.51 11.96
C VAL A 228 12.62 7.04 11.93
N LEU A 229 11.60 7.64 11.31
CA LEU A 229 11.40 9.09 11.32
C LEU A 229 11.16 9.62 12.74
N TRP A 230 10.39 8.93 13.56
CA TRP A 230 10.17 9.33 14.96
C TRP A 230 11.43 9.25 15.83
N ILE A 231 12.24 8.20 15.64
CA ILE A 231 13.43 7.95 16.47
C ILE A 231 14.62 8.81 16.03
N ALA A 232 14.85 8.93 14.71
CA ALA A 232 16.01 9.60 14.15
C ALA A 232 15.63 10.82 13.30
N GLY A 233 14.57 10.73 12.50
CA GLY A 233 14.13 11.80 11.60
C GLY A 233 13.81 13.09 12.32
N ASP A 234 13.00 13.06 13.38
CA ASP A 234 12.63 14.24 14.16
C ASP A 234 13.86 14.98 14.69
N ARG A 235 14.91 14.25 15.09
CA ARG A 235 16.16 14.83 15.61
C ARG A 235 16.95 15.47 14.49
N LEU A 236 17.15 14.74 13.39
CA LEU A 236 17.90 15.20 12.24
C LEU A 236 17.24 16.41 11.59
N TYR A 237 15.92 16.36 11.34
CA TYR A 237 15.16 17.49 10.80
C TYR A 237 15.13 18.68 11.75
N THR A 238 15.03 18.47 13.06
CA THR A 238 15.14 19.56 14.05
C THR A 238 16.54 20.19 14.07
N ALA A 239 17.60 19.40 13.83
CA ALA A 239 18.97 19.90 13.70
C ALA A 239 19.19 20.82 12.51
N VAL A 240 18.63 20.45 11.36
CA VAL A 240 18.79 21.21 10.11
C VAL A 240 17.80 22.38 9.96
N GLY A 241 17.00 22.65 11.00
CA GLY A 241 16.08 23.79 11.06
C GLY A 241 14.66 23.52 10.54
N TRP A 242 14.25 22.25 10.44
CA TRP A 242 12.88 21.81 10.10
C TRP A 242 12.07 21.33 11.31
N GLY A 243 12.51 21.65 12.53
CA GLY A 243 11.83 21.23 13.76
C GLY A 243 10.44 21.86 13.91
N LYS A 244 9.44 21.05 14.26
CA LYS A 244 8.13 21.52 14.72
C LYS A 244 8.26 22.12 16.12
N GLU A 245 7.31 22.96 16.53
CA GLU A 245 7.32 23.62 17.85
C GLU A 245 7.49 22.64 19.02
N ASN A 246 6.71 21.55 19.04
CA ASN A 246 6.87 20.47 20.02
C ASN A 246 8.26 19.83 19.98
N SER A 247 8.79 19.52 18.79
CA SER A 247 10.11 18.92 18.63
C SER A 247 11.22 19.84 19.14
N VAL A 248 11.13 21.14 18.88
CA VAL A 248 12.10 22.13 19.37
C VAL A 248 12.08 22.23 20.89
N ASN A 249 10.89 22.21 21.50
CA ASN A 249 10.73 22.29 22.96
C ASN A 249 11.25 21.03 23.68
N HIS A 250 11.02 19.84 23.11
CA HIS A 250 11.42 18.57 23.73
C HIS A 250 12.81 18.07 23.32
N LEU A 251 13.42 18.61 22.25
CA LEU A 251 14.75 18.26 21.76
C LEU A 251 15.69 19.48 21.68
N PRO A 252 15.92 20.23 22.79
CA PRO A 252 16.62 21.51 22.75
C PRO A 252 18.09 21.39 22.29
N TRP A 253 18.73 20.25 22.56
CA TRP A 253 20.11 19.97 22.14
C TRP A 253 20.25 19.77 20.62
N TRP A 254 19.19 19.33 19.96
CA TRP A 254 19.18 19.13 18.52
C TRP A 254 18.73 20.40 17.80
N ALA A 255 17.81 21.17 18.38
CA ALA A 255 17.21 22.34 17.75
C ALA A 255 18.24 23.31 17.16
N ASN A 256 18.19 23.49 15.84
CA ASN A 256 19.02 24.43 15.09
C ASN A 256 20.53 24.25 15.31
N SER A 257 20.99 23.05 15.67
CA SER A 257 22.41 22.74 15.87
C SER A 257 23.24 22.82 14.58
N LEU A 258 22.62 22.58 13.42
CA LEU A 258 23.23 22.68 12.09
C LEU A 258 22.25 23.29 11.09
N VAL A 259 21.91 24.57 11.25
CA VAL A 259 20.95 25.24 10.34
C VAL A 259 21.50 25.22 8.91
N LEU A 260 20.74 24.62 8.00
CA LEU A 260 21.09 24.53 6.58
C LEU A 260 20.17 25.40 5.73
N PRO A 261 20.66 25.89 4.57
CA PRO A 261 19.84 26.69 3.67
C PRO A 261 18.58 25.94 3.21
N LYS A 262 17.45 26.65 3.20
CA LYS A 262 16.17 26.23 2.61
C LYS A 262 15.98 26.83 1.22
N THR A 263 17.07 26.86 0.45
CA THR A 263 17.07 27.44 -0.90
C THR A 263 16.24 26.58 -1.83
N LYS A 264 15.32 27.21 -2.55
CA LYS A 264 14.51 26.60 -3.62
C LYS A 264 15.40 25.85 -4.64
N PRO A 265 14.89 24.83 -5.35
CA PRO A 265 13.48 24.41 -5.50
C PRO A 265 12.95 23.53 -4.35
N MET A 266 11.63 23.58 -4.18
CA MET A 266 10.91 22.80 -3.15
C MET A 266 11.15 21.30 -3.31
N GLY A 267 11.53 20.62 -2.24
CA GLY A 267 11.83 19.19 -2.22
C GLY A 267 13.25 18.82 -2.62
N MET A 268 14.11 19.79 -2.94
CA MET A 268 15.54 19.60 -3.21
C MET A 268 16.42 20.48 -2.32
N GLU A 269 15.86 21.05 -1.26
CA GLU A 269 16.62 21.86 -0.30
C GLU A 269 17.73 21.00 0.33
N LEU A 270 18.92 21.56 0.50
CA LEU A 270 20.03 20.85 1.14
C LEU A 270 19.65 20.40 2.56
N SER A 271 18.91 21.25 3.27
CA SER A 271 18.33 20.94 4.57
C SER A 271 17.33 19.78 4.55
N PHE A 272 16.70 19.47 3.41
CA PHE A 272 15.84 18.30 3.27
C PHE A 272 16.62 17.05 2.82
N MET A 273 17.56 17.21 1.88
CA MET A 273 18.36 16.11 1.31
C MET A 273 19.41 15.54 2.27
N LEU A 274 20.08 16.38 3.06
CA LEU A 274 21.19 15.93 3.91
C LEU A 274 20.76 14.91 4.99
N PRO A 275 19.63 15.08 5.71
CA PRO A 275 19.11 14.05 6.60
C PRO A 275 18.91 12.69 5.93
N HIS A 276 18.52 12.66 4.65
CA HIS A 276 18.30 11.40 3.92
C HIS A 276 19.58 10.59 3.65
N ILE A 277 20.76 11.21 3.71
CA ILE A 277 22.04 10.45 3.66
C ILE A 277 22.14 9.47 4.83
N ILE A 278 21.52 9.80 5.97
CA ILE A 278 21.48 8.93 7.16
C ILE A 278 20.17 8.14 7.19
N LEU A 279 19.02 8.82 7.00
CA LEU A 279 17.69 8.21 7.16
C LEU A 279 17.42 7.13 6.12
N LEU A 280 17.76 7.32 4.85
CA LEU A 280 17.46 6.34 3.83
C LEU A 280 18.24 5.02 4.05
N PRO A 281 19.57 5.02 4.25
CA PRO A 281 20.29 3.79 4.59
C PRO A 281 19.79 3.14 5.88
N MET A 282 19.52 3.92 6.93
CA MET A 282 18.99 3.40 8.19
C MET A 282 17.62 2.72 8.00
N THR A 283 16.75 3.33 7.20
CA THR A 283 15.41 2.79 6.91
C THR A 283 15.51 1.52 6.08
N LEU A 284 16.36 1.51 5.04
CA LEU A 284 16.59 0.31 4.21
C LEU A 284 17.21 -0.84 5.01
N TRP A 285 18.17 -0.54 5.89
CA TRP A 285 18.77 -1.53 6.78
C TRP A 285 17.75 -2.10 7.77
N THR A 286 16.96 -1.24 8.41
CA THR A 286 15.90 -1.67 9.33
C THR A 286 14.83 -2.50 8.59
N ALA A 287 14.45 -2.08 7.39
CA ALA A 287 13.53 -2.81 6.53
C ALA A 287 14.07 -4.21 6.19
N GLU A 288 15.36 -4.33 5.85
CA GLU A 288 16.00 -5.61 5.58
C GLU A 288 15.93 -6.56 6.78
N LEU A 289 16.19 -6.05 7.99
CA LEU A 289 16.08 -6.83 9.22
C LEU A 289 14.64 -7.30 9.45
N VAL A 290 13.67 -6.40 9.35
CA VAL A 290 12.25 -6.74 9.54
C VAL A 290 11.76 -7.73 8.48
N THR A 291 12.15 -7.57 7.21
CA THR A 291 11.83 -8.53 6.15
C THR A 291 12.37 -9.93 6.49
N ARG A 292 13.65 -10.04 6.87
CA ARG A 292 14.29 -11.34 7.12
C ARG A 292 13.82 -12.02 8.40
N PHE A 293 13.60 -11.25 9.46
CA PHE A 293 13.39 -11.80 10.81
C PHE A 293 11.94 -11.78 11.27
N VAL A 294 11.07 -11.01 10.62
CA VAL A 294 9.66 -10.87 11.01
C VAL A 294 8.74 -11.29 9.87
N ASP A 295 8.85 -10.63 8.71
CA ASP A 295 7.93 -10.81 7.59
C ASP A 295 8.02 -12.21 6.96
N GLU A 296 9.22 -12.60 6.46
CA GLU A 296 9.42 -13.92 5.85
C GLU A 296 9.07 -15.07 6.82
N PRO A 297 9.49 -15.04 8.10
CA PRO A 297 9.06 -16.06 9.07
C PRO A 297 7.55 -16.08 9.33
N ALA A 298 6.87 -14.93 9.38
CA ALA A 298 5.42 -14.87 9.56
C ALA A 298 4.68 -15.55 8.40
N VAL A 299 5.11 -15.30 7.16
CA VAL A 299 4.56 -15.98 5.97
C VAL A 299 4.82 -17.49 6.04
N ARG A 300 6.02 -17.92 6.41
CA ARG A 300 6.36 -19.34 6.57
C ARG A 300 5.52 -20.01 7.66
N PHE A 301 5.29 -19.30 8.77
CA PHE A 301 4.44 -19.78 9.85
C PHE A 301 2.99 -19.95 9.40
N ALA A 302 2.41 -18.96 8.70
CA ALA A 302 1.06 -19.06 8.16
C ALA A 302 0.92 -20.25 7.17
N GLN A 303 1.90 -20.42 6.27
CA GLN A 303 1.94 -21.57 5.35
C GLN A 303 2.08 -22.91 6.10
N TRP A 304 2.87 -22.95 7.17
CA TRP A 304 2.99 -24.14 8.01
C TRP A 304 1.67 -24.49 8.69
N CYS A 305 0.97 -23.52 9.27
CA CYS A 305 -0.36 -23.71 9.86
C CYS A 305 -1.34 -24.27 8.81
N TYR A 306 -1.39 -23.67 7.62
CA TYR A 306 -2.25 -24.14 6.53
C TYR A 306 -1.94 -25.59 6.15
N LYS A 307 -0.67 -25.94 5.95
CA LYS A 307 -0.23 -27.30 5.63
C LYS A 307 -0.60 -28.33 6.70
N LYS A 308 -0.67 -27.93 7.98
CA LYS A 308 -1.07 -28.83 9.08
C LYS A 308 -2.57 -29.17 9.08
N VAL A 309 -3.40 -28.32 8.47
CA VAL A 309 -4.86 -28.52 8.40
C VAL A 309 -5.27 -29.20 7.09
N LEU A 310 -4.42 -29.19 6.05
CA LEU A 310 -4.69 -29.89 4.80
C LEU A 310 -4.70 -31.41 4.99
N ASN A 311 -5.66 -32.08 4.35
CA ASN A 311 -5.70 -33.54 4.30
C ASN A 311 -4.48 -34.05 3.49
N PRO A 312 -3.64 -34.95 4.04
CA PRO A 312 -2.47 -35.48 3.33
C PRO A 312 -2.78 -36.08 1.95
N GLN A 313 -4.00 -36.59 1.74
CA GLN A 313 -4.42 -37.19 0.47
C GLN A 313 -4.77 -36.16 -0.62
N ALA A 314 -5.12 -34.93 -0.24
CA ALA A 314 -5.42 -33.84 -1.18
C ALA A 314 -4.14 -33.10 -1.66
N ALA A 315 -2.99 -33.38 -1.06
CA ALA A 315 -1.70 -32.77 -1.39
C ALA A 315 -0.93 -33.50 -2.51
N ALA A 316 -1.53 -34.53 -3.12
CA ALA A 316 -0.96 -35.14 -4.33
C ALA A 316 -1.03 -34.12 -5.48
N PRO A 317 0.09 -33.81 -6.16
CA PRO A 317 0.05 -32.96 -7.33
C PRO A 317 -0.92 -33.58 -8.34
N GLY A 318 -1.89 -32.79 -8.82
CA GLY A 318 -2.64 -33.15 -10.03
C GLY A 318 -1.67 -33.50 -11.16
N PRO A 319 -2.05 -34.38 -12.10
CA PRO A 319 -1.14 -34.91 -13.10
C PRO A 319 -0.44 -33.75 -13.81
N SER A 320 0.89 -33.77 -13.76
CA SER A 320 1.74 -32.84 -14.50
C SER A 320 1.24 -32.79 -15.94
N LEU A 321 0.83 -31.61 -16.41
CA LEU A 321 0.71 -31.35 -17.84
C LEU A 321 2.09 -31.63 -18.43
N LYS A 322 2.21 -32.79 -19.08
CA LYS A 322 3.39 -33.18 -19.84
C LYS A 322 3.32 -32.49 -21.19
N ALA A 323 4.39 -31.75 -21.48
CA ALA A 323 4.86 -31.21 -22.77
C ALA A 323 4.04 -30.06 -23.37
#